data_AF-A0A1I1A6C8-F1
#
_entry.id   AF-A0A1I1A6C8-F1
#
_cell.length_a   1.000
_cell.length_b   1.000
_cell.length_c   1.000
_cell.angle_alpha   90.00
_cell.angle_beta   90.00
_cell.angle_gamma   90.00
#
_symmetry.space_group_name_H-M   'P 1'
#
loop_
_entity.id
_entity.type
_entity.pdbx_description
1 polymer ?
#
loop_
_entity_poly.entity_id
_entity_poly.type
_entity_poly.pdbx_seq_one_letter_code
_entity_poly.pdbx_strand_id
1 'polypeptide(L)' 'MDKNSLAHTTWECKYHIVFAPKFRRKIIYQKIRADIAHILSELCKRKGV' A
#
# COMPACT_ATOMS: atom_id res chain seq x y z
N MET A 1 -3.20 13.42 14.69
CA MET A 1 -3.33 14.02 13.36
C MET A 1 -3.40 12.91 12.30
N ASP A 2 -4.40 12.04 12.36
CA ASP A 2 -4.61 10.94 11.37
C ASP A 2 -6.11 10.62 11.23
N LYS A 3 -6.98 11.63 11.35
CA LYS A 3 -8.43 11.44 11.27
C LYS A 3 -8.94 12.17 10.05
N ASN A 4 -9.51 11.42 9.12
CA ASN A 4 -10.19 11.96 7.95
C ASN A 4 -11.62 12.32 8.35
N SER A 5 -12.14 13.41 7.77
CA SER A 5 -13.48 13.90 8.07
C SER A 5 -14.22 14.32 6.81
N LEU A 6 -15.50 13.93 6.73
CA LEU A 6 -16.51 14.47 5.83
C LEU A 6 -17.59 15.17 6.66
N ALA A 7 -18.55 15.80 5.99
CA ALA A 7 -19.62 16.59 6.62
C ALA A 7 -20.34 15.87 7.77
N HIS A 8 -20.45 14.54 7.74
CA HIS A 8 -21.17 13.76 8.74
C HIS A 8 -20.41 12.53 9.25
N THR A 9 -19.12 12.36 8.89
CA THR A 9 -18.36 11.17 9.27
C THR A 9 -16.92 11.51 9.56
N THR A 10 -16.40 11.02 10.68
CA THR A 10 -14.97 11.06 11.01
C THR A 10 -14.45 9.63 11.15
N TRP A 11 -13.32 9.31 10.53
CA TRP A 11 -12.76 7.95 10.59
C TRP A 11 -11.23 7.94 10.65
N GLU A 12 -10.71 6.83 11.16
CA GLU A 12 -9.29 6.49 11.17
C GLU A 12 -9.16 5.03 10.71
N CYS A 13 -8.82 4.84 9.44
CA CYS A 13 -8.75 3.52 8.81
C CYS A 13 -7.29 3.19 8.50
N LYS A 14 -6.60 2.55 9.44
CA LYS A 14 -5.21 2.08 9.29
C LYS A 14 -5.19 0.56 9.12
N TYR A 15 -4.51 0.07 8.09
CA TYR A 15 -4.46 -1.36 7.76
C TYR A 15 -3.03 -1.87 7.64
N HIS A 16 -2.80 -3.10 8.11
CA HIS A 16 -1.55 -3.83 7.85
C HIS A 16 -1.76 -4.77 6.67
N ILE A 17 -1.23 -4.39 5.50
CA ILE A 17 -1.38 -5.15 4.25
C ILE A 17 -0.09 -5.90 3.97
N VAL A 18 -0.17 -7.23 3.84
CA VAL A 18 0.97 -8.12 3.52
C VAL A 18 0.62 -8.96 2.31
N PHE A 19 1.57 -9.12 1.39
CA PHE A 19 1.45 -10.02 0.24
C PHE A 19 2.69 -10.91 0.12
N ALA A 20 2.50 -12.09 -0.45
CA ALA A 20 3.56 -13.06 -0.68
C ALA A 20 3.62 -13.45 -2.15
N PRO A 21 4.83 -13.69 -2.70
CA PRO A 21 4.96 -14.19 -4.06
C PRO A 21 4.43 -15.62 -4.17
N LYS A 22 3.96 -16.00 -5.36
CA LYS A 22 3.57 -17.39 -5.64
C LYS A 22 4.73 -18.33 -5.29
N PHE A 23 4.42 -19.39 -4.53
CA PHE A 23 5.40 -20.34 -3.97
C PHE A 23 6.44 -19.74 -3.01
N ARG A 24 6.20 -18.54 -2.45
CA ARG A 24 7.11 -17.85 -1.52
C ARG A 24 8.54 -17.67 -2.06
N ARG A 25 8.68 -17.52 -3.39
CA ARG A 25 9.97 -17.29 -4.04
C ARG A 25 10.61 -15.99 -3.55
N LYS A 26 11.90 -16.01 -3.22
CA LYS A 26 12.62 -14.82 -2.72
C LYS A 26 12.94 -13.76 -3.80
N ILE A 27 12.35 -13.86 -4.99
CA ILE A 27 12.59 -12.98 -6.15
C ILE A 27 12.25 -11.51 -5.83
N ILE A 28 11.22 -11.28 -5.00
CA ILE A 28 10.79 -9.94 -4.59
C ILE A 28 11.89 -9.16 -3.87
N TYR A 29 12.81 -9.82 -3.15
CA TYR A 29 13.79 -9.14 -2.31
C TYR A 29 15.01 -8.60 -3.07
N GLN A 30 15.19 -8.99 -4.33
CA GLN A 30 16.32 -8.59 -5.16
C GLN A 30 15.92 -7.44 -6.09
N LYS A 31 16.04 -7.67 -7.41
CA LYS A 31 15.87 -6.64 -8.44
C LYS A 31 14.48 -6.01 -8.45
N ILE A 32 13.44 -6.79 -8.17
CA ILE A 32 12.03 -6.36 -8.30
C ILE A 32 11.54 -5.58 -7.07
N ARG A 33 12.33 -5.49 -5.98
CA ARG A 33 11.89 -4.81 -4.74
C ARG A 33 11.57 -3.34 -4.98
N ALA A 34 12.46 -2.65 -5.70
CA ALA A 34 12.33 -1.23 -5.99
C ALA A 34 11.14 -0.96 -6.91
N ASP A 35 10.98 -1.77 -7.95
CA ASP A 35 9.89 -1.65 -8.92
C ASP A 35 8.52 -1.86 -8.26
N ILE A 36 8.39 -2.89 -7.40
CA ILE A 36 7.14 -3.16 -6.67
C ILE A 36 6.78 -1.97 -5.76
N ALA A 37 7.76 -1.41 -5.06
CA ALA A 37 7.52 -0.24 -4.21
C ALA A 37 7.08 0.98 -5.04
N HIS A 38 7.70 1.19 -6.20
CA HIS A 38 7.34 2.28 -7.10
C HIS A 38 5.91 2.13 -7.65
N ILE A 39 5.57 0.94 -8.17
CA ILE A 39 4.24 0.64 -8.71
C ILE A 39 3.16 0.81 -7.64
N LEU A 40 3.38 0.28 -6.43
CA LEU A 40 2.41 0.41 -5.33
C LEU A 40 2.23 1.87 -4.92
N SER A 41 3.32 2.64 -4.81
CA SER A 41 3.26 4.06 -4.47
C SER A 41 2.49 4.85 -5.53
N GLU A 42 2.74 4.59 -6.81
CA GLU A 42 2.04 5.25 -7.91
C GLU A 42 0.55 4.91 -7.92
N LEU A 43 0.18 3.65 -7.69
CA LEU A 43 -1.21 3.22 -7.58
C LEU A 43 -1.94 3.89 -6.40
N CYS A 44 -1.30 4.00 -5.23
CA CYS A 44 -1.86 4.71 -4.07
C CYS A 44 -2.10 6.19 -4.38
N LYS A 45 -1.11 6.87 -4.99
CA LYS A 45 -1.25 8.27 -5.42
C LYS A 45 -2.40 8.48 -6.39
N ARG A 46 -2.54 7.60 -7.39
CA ARG A 46 -3.64 7.64 -8.37
C ARG A 46 -5.02 7.43 -7.73
N LYS A 47 -5.10 6.59 -6.68
CA LYS A 47 -6.35 6.33 -5.95
C LYS A 47 -6.65 7.35 -4.84
N GLY A 48 -5.71 8.23 -4.50
CA GLY A 48 -5.87 9.20 -3.41
C GLY A 48 -5.86 8.55 -2.03
N VAL A 49 -5.06 7.49 -1.86
CA VAL A 49 -4.83 6.82 -0.57
C VAL A 49 -3.62 7.42 0.14
#